data_AF-A0AAW6E9N3-F1
#
_entry.id   AF-A0AAW6E9N3-F1
#
_cell.length_a   1.000
_cell.length_b   1.000
_cell.length_c   1.000
_cell.angle_alpha   90.00
_cell.angle_beta   90.00
_cell.angle_gamma   90.00
#
_symmetry.space_group_name_H-M   'P 1'
#
loop_
_entity.id
_entity.type
_entity.pdbx_description
1 polymer ?
#
loop_
_entity_poly.entity_id
_entity_poly.type
_entity_poly.pdbx_seq_one_letter_code
_entity_poly.pdbx_strand_id
1 'polypeptide(L)'
;MTTREFYESIGASYDSVLVRFGSEKMITKFAKRFADDTTFQDMCKALEEKNVKEAFRMAHTLKGICSNLGFDELYKASYDLTEDLRDGELSGYEQDYEKVCEKYKIVYDNVTKIDN
;
A
#
# COMPACT_ATOMS: atom_id res chain seq x y z
N MET A 1 -11.41 2.07 16.22
CA MET A 1 -10.13 1.52 16.72
C MET A 1 -9.10 2.62 16.81
N THR A 2 -8.14 2.50 17.71
CA THR A 2 -7.02 3.44 17.84
C THR A 2 -6.02 3.30 16.69
N THR A 3 -5.15 4.30 16.51
CA THR A 3 -4.07 4.25 15.51
C THR A 3 -3.14 3.06 15.76
N ARG A 4 -2.81 2.76 17.02
CA ARG A 4 -1.96 1.62 17.38
C ARG A 4 -2.60 0.28 17.01
N GLU A 5 -3.85 0.07 17.39
CA GLU A 5 -4.60 -1.15 17.05
C GLU A 5 -4.66 -1.37 15.54
N PHE A 6 -4.78 -0.29 14.75
CA PHE A 6 -4.70 -0.38 13.30
C PHE A 6 -3.35 -0.95 12.83
N TYR A 7 -2.22 -0.38 13.25
CA TYR A 7 -0.91 -0.88 12.84
C TYR A 7 -0.69 -2.34 13.26
N GLU A 8 -1.09 -2.70 14.48
CA GLU A 8 -1.01 -4.08 14.98
C GLU A 8 -1.87 -5.04 14.14
N SER A 9 -3.08 -4.63 13.74
CA SER A 9 -3.99 -5.45 12.92
C SER A 9 -3.50 -5.73 11.51
N ILE A 10 -2.63 -4.87 10.95
CA ILE A 10 -2.01 -5.07 9.64
C ILE A 10 -0.61 -5.68 9.73
N GLY A 11 -0.18 -6.09 10.93
CA GLY A 11 1.13 -6.70 11.17
C GLY A 11 2.30 -5.71 11.12
N ALA A 12 2.06 -4.42 11.35
CA ALA A 12 3.05 -3.36 11.29
C ALA A 12 3.40 -2.78 12.67
N SER A 13 4.61 -2.21 12.80
CA SER A 13 5.10 -1.64 14.06
C SER A 13 4.69 -0.18 14.24
N TYR A 14 3.68 0.08 15.07
CA TYR A 14 3.29 1.45 15.44
C TYR A 14 4.47 2.26 16.00
N ASP A 15 5.29 1.66 16.86
CA ASP A 15 6.40 2.38 17.52
C ASP A 15 7.47 2.82 16.52
N SER A 16 7.78 2.00 15.52
CA SER A 16 8.70 2.36 14.44
C SER A 16 8.16 3.52 13.60
N VAL A 17 6.86 3.53 13.33
CA VAL A 17 6.19 4.62 12.60
C VAL A 17 6.12 5.89 13.44
N LEU A 18 5.89 5.78 14.76
CA LEU A 18 5.90 6.91 15.67
C LEU A 18 7.26 7.60 15.75
N VAL A 19 8.35 6.84 15.77
CA VAL A 19 9.72 7.41 15.71
C VAL A 19 9.93 8.21 14.42
N ARG A 20 9.40 7.73 13.28
CA ARG A 20 9.53 8.40 11.97
C ARG A 20 8.69 9.67 11.86
N PHE A 21 7.43 9.62 12.30
CA PHE A 21 6.49 10.73 12.17
C PHE A 21 6.53 11.74 13.34
N GLY A 22 7.01 11.31 14.50
CA GLY A 22 7.10 12.13 15.73
C GLY A 22 5.76 12.53 16.35
N SER A 23 4.61 12.13 15.76
CA SER A 23 3.28 12.54 16.23
C SER A 23 2.20 11.56 15.79
N GLU A 24 1.49 10.95 16.75
CA GLU A 24 0.34 10.10 16.44
C GLU A 24 -0.70 10.82 15.58
N LYS A 25 -1.01 12.08 15.89
CA LYS A 25 -1.96 12.89 15.11
C LYS A 25 -1.58 12.96 13.63
N MET A 26 -0.28 13.06 13.32
CA MET A 26 0.20 13.06 11.93
C MET A 26 0.08 11.68 11.30
N ILE A 27 0.40 10.62 12.05
CA ILE A 27 0.25 9.23 11.61
C ILE A 27 -1.21 8.95 11.25
N THR A 28 -2.15 9.23 12.16
CA THR A 28 -3.59 9.03 11.95
C THR A 28 -4.07 9.78 10.70
N LYS A 29 -3.66 11.05 10.55
CA LYS A 29 -4.04 11.87 9.41
C LYS A 29 -3.57 11.28 8.08
N PHE A 30 -2.31 10.85 8.00
CA PHE A 30 -1.76 10.32 6.75
C PHE A 30 -2.17 8.88 6.47
N ALA A 31 -2.33 8.05 7.51
CA ALA A 31 -2.91 6.73 7.37
C ALA A 31 -4.34 6.83 6.81
N LYS A 32 -5.20 7.69 7.38
CA LYS A 32 -6.57 7.88 6.86
C LYS A 32 -6.61 8.36 5.40
N ARG A 33 -5.69 9.22 4.99
CA ARG A 33 -5.57 9.67 3.58
C ARG A 33 -5.27 8.54 2.60
N PHE A 34 -4.74 7.41 3.05
CA PHE A 34 -4.57 6.23 2.21
C PHE A 34 -5.90 5.72 1.64
N ALA A 35 -7.00 5.85 2.39
CA ALA A 35 -8.32 5.42 1.91
C ALA A 35 -8.89 6.32 0.79
N ASP A 36 -8.35 7.55 0.66
CA ASP A 36 -8.72 8.49 -0.39
C ASP A 36 -7.76 8.41 -1.61
N ASP A 37 -6.70 7.62 -1.53
CA ASP A 37 -5.68 7.49 -2.58
C ASP A 37 -6.14 6.53 -3.69
N THR A 38 -5.98 6.95 -4.95
CA THR A 38 -6.43 6.18 -6.12
C THR A 38 -5.35 5.28 -6.74
N THR A 39 -4.12 5.29 -6.22
CA THR A 39 -2.96 4.65 -6.85
C THR A 39 -3.21 3.16 -7.10
N PHE A 40 -3.86 2.46 -6.18
CA PHE A 40 -4.18 1.04 -6.34
C PHE A 40 -5.22 0.81 -7.44
N GLN A 41 -6.28 1.62 -7.49
CA GLN A 41 -7.32 1.51 -8.51
C GLN A 41 -6.74 1.82 -9.90
N ASP A 42 -5.89 2.84 -9.99
CA ASP A 42 -5.21 3.22 -11.21
C ASP A 42 -4.21 2.14 -11.67
N MET A 43 -3.54 1.45 -10.73
CA MET A 43 -2.70 0.28 -11.00
C MET A 43 -3.52 -0.89 -11.58
N CYS A 44 -4.63 -1.27 -10.93
CA CYS A 44 -5.51 -2.34 -11.41
C CYS A 44 -6.02 -2.04 -12.82
N LYS A 45 -6.50 -0.82 -13.04
CA LYS A 45 -6.99 -0.38 -14.35
C LYS A 45 -5.90 -0.44 -15.42
N ALA A 46 -4.68 0.00 -15.11
CA ALA A 46 -3.57 -0.06 -16.05
C ALA A 46 -3.19 -1.50 -16.44
N LEU A 47 -3.27 -2.44 -15.49
CA LEU A 47 -3.07 -3.87 -15.77
C LEU A 47 -4.18 -4.43 -16.68
N GLU A 48 -5.45 -4.09 -16.42
CA GLU A 48 -6.59 -4.47 -17.26
C GLU A 48 -6.45 -3.94 -18.70
N GLU A 49 -6.00 -2.69 -18.85
CA GLU A 49 -5.75 -2.04 -20.14
C GLU A 49 -4.44 -2.50 -20.81
N LYS A 50 -3.70 -3.42 -20.17
CA LYS A 50 -2.36 -3.89 -20.60
C LYS A 50 -1.34 -2.75 -20.78
N ASN A 51 -1.53 -1.65 -20.05
CA ASN A 51 -0.63 -0.50 -20.04
C ASN A 51 0.47 -0.70 -18.99
N VAL A 52 1.46 -1.53 -19.33
CA VAL A 52 2.55 -1.91 -18.43
C VAL A 52 3.32 -0.71 -17.86
N LYS A 53 3.52 0.34 -18.66
CA LYS A 53 4.24 1.55 -18.24
C LYS A 53 3.51 2.26 -17.11
N GLU A 54 2.19 2.38 -17.22
CA GLU A 54 1.37 3.00 -16.19
C GLU A 54 1.20 2.09 -14.97
N ALA A 55 1.03 0.79 -15.19
CA ALA A 55 0.96 -0.20 -14.11
C ALA A 55 2.24 -0.17 -13.25
N PHE A 56 3.42 -0.16 -13.88
CA PHE A 56 4.70 0.00 -13.19
C PHE A 56 4.76 1.31 -12.39
N ARG A 57 4.33 2.43 -13.00
CA ARG A 57 4.34 3.74 -12.33
C ARG A 57 3.46 3.75 -11.08
N MET A 58 2.29 3.13 -11.15
CA MET A 58 1.35 3.03 -10.02
C MET A 58 1.83 2.05 -8.96
N ALA A 59 2.32 0.86 -9.34
CA ALA A 59 2.95 -0.07 -8.39
C ALA A 59 4.13 0.59 -7.64
N HIS A 60 4.99 1.31 -8.36
CA HIS A 60 6.10 2.05 -7.78
C HIS A 60 5.64 3.17 -6.82
N THR A 61 4.55 3.85 -7.15
CA THR A 61 3.96 4.90 -6.31
C THR A 61 3.37 4.30 -5.03
N LEU A 62 2.60 3.20 -5.16
CA LEU A 62 2.01 2.47 -4.03
C LEU A 62 3.09 1.97 -3.08
N LYS A 63 4.18 1.41 -3.62
CA LYS A 63 5.37 1.03 -2.85
C LYS A 63 5.92 2.19 -2.02
N GLY A 64 6.05 3.37 -2.62
CA GLY A 64 6.51 4.57 -1.92
C GLY A 64 5.60 5.00 -0.77
N ILE A 65 4.28 4.99 -1.01
CA ILE A 65 3.27 5.30 0.00
C ILE A 65 3.38 4.32 1.18
N CYS A 66 3.43 3.02 0.89
CA CYS A 66 3.50 1.97 1.91
C CYS A 66 4.79 2.04 2.73
N SER A 67 5.92 2.32 2.07
CA SER A 67 7.21 2.53 2.75
C SER A 67 7.14 3.71 3.73
N ASN A 68 6.57 4.84 3.29
CA ASN A 68 6.46 6.03 4.12
C ASN A 68 5.55 5.78 5.34
N LEU A 69 4.38 5.17 5.12
CA LEU A 69 3.39 4.88 6.16
C LEU A 69 3.76 3.68 7.05
N GLY A 70 4.72 2.85 6.68
CA GLY A 70 5.08 1.65 7.44
C GLY A 70 4.06 0.52 7.29
N PHE A 71 3.45 0.38 6.11
CA PHE A 71 2.54 -0.73 5.78
C PHE A 71 3.37 -1.90 5.25
N ASP A 72 4.17 -2.52 6.12
CA ASP A 72 5.30 -3.39 5.74
C ASP A 72 4.90 -4.54 4.80
N GLU A 73 3.78 -5.21 5.06
CA GLU A 73 3.33 -6.33 4.23
C GLU A 73 2.83 -5.88 2.84
N LEU A 74 2.14 -4.73 2.76
CA LEU A 74 1.73 -4.16 1.48
C LEU A 74 2.92 -3.54 0.73
N TYR A 75 3.90 -3.00 1.45
CA TYR A 75 5.17 -2.55 0.88
C TYR A 75 5.91 -3.70 0.19
N LYS A 76 6.04 -4.86 0.84
CA LYS A 76 6.69 -6.04 0.23
C LYS A 76 5.94 -6.49 -1.03
N ALA A 77 4.63 -6.67 -0.95
CA ALA A 77 3.83 -7.08 -2.11
C ALA A 77 3.94 -6.08 -3.28
N SER A 78 3.86 -4.77 -2.99
CA SER A 78 3.97 -3.74 -4.03
C SER A 78 5.40 -3.57 -4.55
N TYR A 79 6.42 -3.91 -3.77
CA TYR A 79 7.80 -4.02 -4.22
C TYR A 79 7.95 -5.13 -5.24
N ASP A 80 7.52 -6.35 -4.91
CA ASP A 80 7.64 -7.52 -5.80
C ASP A 80 6.93 -7.26 -7.15
N LEU A 81 5.69 -6.77 -7.12
CA LEU A 81 4.96 -6.36 -8.32
C LEU A 81 5.67 -5.24 -9.11
N THR A 82 6.34 -4.30 -8.43
CA THR A 82 7.12 -3.25 -9.12
C THR A 82 8.30 -3.87 -9.86
N GLU A 83 8.95 -4.89 -9.29
CA GLU A 83 10.07 -5.58 -9.94
C GLU A 83 9.60 -6.42 -11.12
N ASP A 84 8.47 -7.13 -11.02
CA ASP A 84 7.91 -7.89 -12.14
C ASP A 84 7.60 -7.01 -13.36
N LEU A 85 7.10 -5.80 -13.12
CA LEU A 85 6.72 -4.85 -14.18
C LEU A 85 7.91 -3.99 -14.66
N ARG A 86 9.10 -4.09 -14.05
CA ARG A 86 10.23 -3.19 -14.25
C ARG A 86 10.74 -3.17 -15.69
N ASP A 87 10.78 -4.34 -16.31
CA ASP A 87 11.31 -4.51 -17.66
C ASP A 87 10.27 -4.18 -18.74
N GLY A 88 9.05 -3.82 -18.35
CA GLY A 88 7.98 -3.44 -19.28
C GLY A 88 7.28 -4.64 -19.90
N GLU A 89 7.34 -5.82 -19.27
CA GLU A 89 6.63 -7.03 -19.70
C GLU A 89 5.47 -7.34 -18.75
N LEU A 90 4.37 -7.87 -19.29
CA LEU A 90 3.22 -8.36 -18.54
C LEU A 90 3.26 -9.89 -18.50
N SER A 91 4.24 -10.43 -17.78
CA SER A 91 4.41 -11.87 -17.60
C SER A 91 4.90 -12.19 -16.20
N GLY A 92 4.25 -13.14 -15.52
CA GLY A 92 4.68 -13.61 -14.20
C GLY A 92 4.27 -12.69 -13.04
N TYR A 93 3.58 -11.58 -13.32
CA TYR A 93 3.15 -10.59 -12.33
C TYR A 93 1.88 -11.01 -11.57
N GLU A 94 1.15 -12.02 -12.05
CA GLU A 94 -0.20 -12.33 -11.58
C GLU A 94 -0.22 -12.72 -10.09
N GLN A 95 0.78 -13.50 -9.65
CA GLN A 95 0.89 -13.91 -8.26
C GLN A 95 1.12 -12.72 -7.32
N ASP A 96 2.00 -11.80 -7.71
CA ASP A 96 2.32 -10.63 -6.88
C ASP A 96 1.23 -9.57 -6.95
N TYR A 97 0.52 -9.46 -8.07
CA TYR A 97 -0.71 -8.68 -8.18
C TYR A 97 -1.80 -9.17 -7.22
N GLU A 98 -2.04 -10.49 -7.14
CA GLU A 98 -2.99 -11.06 -6.19
C GLU A 98 -2.61 -10.75 -4.73
N LYS A 99 -1.32 -10.85 -4.38
CA LYS A 99 -0.82 -10.46 -3.05
C LYS A 99 -1.06 -8.99 -2.77
N VAL A 100 -0.80 -8.09 -3.73
CA VAL A 100 -1.08 -6.65 -3.57
C VAL A 100 -2.56 -6.43 -3.30
N CYS A 101 -3.46 -7.10 -4.04
CA CYS A 101 -4.91 -6.98 -3.83
C CYS A 101 -5.33 -7.44 -2.42
N GLU A 102 -4.81 -8.58 -1.96
CA GLU A 102 -5.09 -9.11 -0.62
C GLU A 102 -4.62 -8.13 0.47
N LYS A 103 -3.36 -7.69 0.40
CA LYS A 103 -2.78 -6.80 1.42
C LYS A 103 -3.40 -5.41 1.38
N TYR A 104 -3.70 -4.88 0.19
CA TYR A 104 -4.39 -3.60 0.05
C TYR A 104 -5.76 -3.65 0.72
N LYS A 105 -6.53 -4.71 0.48
CA LYS A 105 -7.84 -4.91 1.10
C LYS A 105 -7.74 -4.93 2.63
N ILE A 106 -6.77 -5.66 3.19
CA ILE A 106 -6.56 -5.72 4.64
C ILE A 106 -6.26 -4.32 5.20
N VAL A 107 -5.36 -3.57 4.57
CA VAL A 107 -5.02 -2.20 5.02
C VAL A 107 -6.23 -1.28 4.91
N TYR A 108 -6.93 -1.28 3.77
CA TYR A 108 -8.10 -0.44 3.51
C TYR A 108 -9.24 -0.71 4.49
N ASP A 109 -9.59 -1.99 4.71
CA ASP A 109 -10.68 -2.39 5.59
C ASP A 109 -10.39 -2.07 7.08
N ASN A 110 -9.12 -1.92 7.48
CA ASN A 110 -8.75 -1.57 8.86
C ASN A 110 -8.52 -0.06 9.04
N VAL A 111 -7.91 0.62 8.07
CA VAL A 111 -7.64 2.07 8.18
C VAL A 111 -8.92 2.90 8.24
N THR A 112 -9.97 2.44 7.58
CA THR A 112 -11.32 3.05 7.58
C THR A 112 -12.04 2.92 8.93
N LYS A 113 -11.55 2.07 9.84
CA LYS A 113 -12.10 1.87 11.19
C LYS A 113 -11.38 2.69 12.26
N ILE A 114 -10.36 3.48 11.91
CA ILE A 114 -9.66 4.32 12.87
C ILE A 114 -10.60 5.44 13.36
N ASP A 115 -10.75 5.57 14.68
CA ASP A 115 -11.65 6.55 15.30
C ASP A 115 -11.24 7.99 14.94
N ASN A 116 -12.20 8.93 14.98
CA ASN A 116 -11.98 10.35 14.66
C ASN A 116 -11.29 11.11 15.78
#